data_AF-A0A8J7JQU4-F1
#
_entry.id   AF-A0A8J7JQU4-F1
#
_cell.length_a   1.000
_cell.length_b   1.000
_cell.length_c   1.000
_cell.angle_alpha   90.00
_cell.angle_beta   90.00
_cell.angle_gamma   90.00
#
_symmetry.space_group_name_H-M   'P 1'
#
loop_
_entity.id
_entity.type
_entity.pdbx_description
1 polymer ?
#
loop_
_entity_poly.entity_id
_entity_poly.type
_entity_poly.pdbx_seq_one_letter_code
_entity_poly.pdbx_strand_id
1 'polypeptide(L)'
;MAITGRLAVISLAEILQIIDRGRKTGLLTIQTAPDNQLEQLHYVWFRQGRIVAAAHRLDHTELISMLVKRNWIEASTASELNKQHALDRPLGMYLQSQGVLQAEQLKLLFHAQVLQRVCALFKFRDGRFQFDPTVVPSKAEMTGLSISIPEVILLGLRVLKDWEPLLEGLPKLDSALVKLSPKLTLQLDIIEREIWDLASATISIREIANRSAFSFEAVQQAAFRLVTIGLVKEVLVSSTVAKIDSVENSVENSVDNFSMEAPEQQPVSRFFLKNLLGFLRSKV
;
A
#
# COMPACT_ATOMS: atom_id res chain seq x y z
N MET A 1 1.40 21.70 -4.43
CA MET A 1 2.61 21.87 -3.59
C MET A 1 3.34 20.54 -3.56
N ALA A 2 4.66 20.55 -3.71
CA ALA A 2 5.48 19.36 -3.56
C ALA A 2 5.64 19.01 -2.07
N ILE A 3 5.62 17.72 -1.73
CA ILE A 3 5.83 17.24 -0.35
C ILE A 3 7.24 16.68 -0.28
N THR A 4 8.07 17.17 0.65
CA THR A 4 9.44 16.69 0.84
C THR A 4 9.66 16.27 2.28
N GLY A 5 10.61 15.35 2.51
CA GLY A 5 10.91 14.89 3.86
C GLY A 5 11.95 13.78 3.91
N ARG A 6 12.01 13.11 5.06
CA ARG A 6 12.89 11.96 5.31
C ARG A 6 12.11 10.71 5.69
N LEU A 7 12.56 9.57 5.20
CA LEU A 7 11.96 8.26 5.49
C LEU A 7 12.13 7.85 6.96
N ALA A 8 13.16 8.33 7.65
CA ALA A 8 13.32 8.14 9.10
C ALA A 8 12.26 8.89 9.94
N VAL A 9 11.52 9.84 9.36
CA VAL A 9 10.47 10.62 10.04
C VAL A 9 9.07 10.17 9.61
N ILE A 10 8.89 9.89 8.33
CA ILE A 10 7.61 9.43 7.76
C ILE A 10 7.90 8.19 6.92
N SER A 11 7.30 7.07 7.28
CA SER A 11 7.51 5.80 6.60
C SER A 11 7.00 5.83 5.15
N LEU A 12 7.54 4.95 4.31
CA LEU A 12 7.05 4.80 2.94
C LEU A 12 5.55 4.45 2.90
N ALA A 13 5.08 3.59 3.82
CA ALA A 13 3.66 3.22 3.90
C ALA A 13 2.77 4.45 4.12
N GLU A 14 3.16 5.36 5.01
CA GLU A 14 2.41 6.59 5.28
C GLU A 14 2.42 7.55 4.10
N ILE A 15 3.57 7.72 3.43
CA ILE A 15 3.67 8.54 2.21
C ILE A 15 2.71 8.02 1.15
N LEU A 16 2.71 6.71 0.91
CA LEU A 16 1.80 6.09 -0.04
C LEU A 16 0.33 6.29 0.38
N GLN A 17 -0.02 6.13 1.64
CA GLN A 17 -1.39 6.38 2.12
C GLN A 17 -1.86 7.82 1.90
N ILE A 18 -0.97 8.80 2.10
CA ILE A 18 -1.29 10.22 1.84
C ILE A 18 -1.61 10.41 0.35
N ILE A 19 -0.84 9.77 -0.54
CA ILE A 19 -1.08 9.80 -1.99
C ILE A 19 -2.41 9.12 -2.35
N ASP A 20 -2.73 7.97 -1.75
CA ASP A 20 -3.97 7.23 -1.99
C ASP A 20 -5.21 8.02 -1.58
N ARG A 21 -5.24 8.51 -0.33
CA ARG A 21 -6.37 9.29 0.23
C ARG A 21 -6.61 10.57 -0.56
N GLY A 22 -5.54 11.24 -0.96
CA GLY A 22 -5.62 12.44 -1.78
C GLY A 22 -5.85 12.19 -3.26
N ARG A 23 -5.96 10.91 -3.69
CA ARG A 23 -6.02 10.48 -5.10
C ARG A 23 -5.00 11.21 -5.98
N LYS A 24 -3.79 11.42 -5.45
CA LYS A 24 -2.81 12.30 -6.09
C LYS A 24 -2.26 11.65 -7.36
N THR A 25 -1.93 12.50 -8.32
CA THR A 25 -1.19 12.17 -9.55
C THR A 25 0.12 12.93 -9.47
N GLY A 26 1.23 12.31 -9.85
CA GLY A 26 2.55 12.92 -9.72
C GLY A 26 3.69 11.91 -9.71
N LEU A 27 4.88 12.40 -9.39
CA LEU A 27 6.11 11.61 -9.24
C LEU A 27 6.58 11.65 -7.79
N LEU A 28 6.76 10.48 -7.18
CA LEU A 28 7.55 10.33 -5.95
C LEU A 28 8.98 9.98 -6.32
N THR A 29 9.91 10.83 -5.92
CA THR A 29 11.35 10.57 -5.98
C THR A 29 11.83 10.19 -4.59
N ILE A 30 12.54 9.07 -4.48
CA ILE A 30 13.17 8.62 -3.25
C ILE A 30 14.66 8.46 -3.52
N GLN A 31 15.47 9.13 -2.71
CA GLN A 31 16.92 9.03 -2.70
C GLN A 31 17.34 8.21 -1.48
N THR A 32 17.89 7.04 -1.71
CA THR A 32 18.40 6.16 -0.65
C THR A 32 19.92 6.06 -0.74
N ALA A 33 20.58 5.95 0.41
CA ALA A 33 22.01 5.70 0.52
C ALA A 33 22.20 4.41 1.32
N PRO A 34 22.19 3.23 0.67
CA PRO A 34 22.51 1.98 1.36
C PRO A 34 23.97 2.00 1.85
N ASP A 35 24.22 1.51 3.06
CA ASP A 35 25.54 1.39 3.74
C ASP A 35 26.77 1.61 2.85
N ASN A 36 27.31 2.84 2.86
CA ASN A 36 28.53 3.24 2.16
C ASN A 36 28.55 3.03 0.63
N GLN A 37 27.39 2.92 -0.02
CA GLN A 37 27.26 2.88 -1.47
C GLN A 37 26.85 4.22 -2.07
N LEU A 38 26.93 4.31 -3.41
CA LEU A 38 26.41 5.44 -4.17
C LEU A 38 24.90 5.61 -3.95
N GLU A 39 24.49 6.87 -3.85
CA GLU A 39 23.08 7.23 -3.73
C GLU A 39 22.27 6.65 -4.89
N GLN A 40 21.19 5.95 -4.57
CA GLN A 40 20.26 5.40 -5.54
C GLN A 40 18.99 6.26 -5.58
N LEU A 41 18.63 6.68 -6.79
CA LEU A 41 17.39 7.38 -7.05
C LEU A 41 16.33 6.39 -7.54
N HIS A 42 15.14 6.53 -6.97
CA HIS A 42 13.98 5.73 -7.30
C HIS A 42 12.83 6.65 -7.64
N TYR A 43 12.25 6.45 -8.81
CA TYR A 43 11.15 7.25 -9.35
C TYR A 43 9.91 6.37 -9.41
N VAL A 44 8.82 6.82 -8.79
CA VAL A 44 7.55 6.10 -8.76
C VAL A 44 6.46 7.04 -9.22
N TRP A 45 5.77 6.68 -10.30
CA TRP A 45 4.71 7.50 -10.87
C TRP A 45 3.34 7.06 -10.41
N PHE A 46 2.51 8.05 -10.10
CA PHE A 46 1.15 7.88 -9.60
C PHE A 46 0.15 8.53 -10.54
N ARG A 47 -1.00 7.88 -10.70
CA ARG A 47 -2.17 8.43 -11.37
C ARG A 47 -3.42 8.10 -10.56
N GLN A 48 -4.12 9.13 -10.11
CA GLN A 48 -5.36 9.00 -9.32
C GLN A 48 -5.23 8.06 -8.10
N GLY A 49 -4.11 8.16 -7.36
CA GLY A 49 -3.84 7.32 -6.20
C GLY A 49 -3.44 5.88 -6.52
N ARG A 50 -3.07 5.57 -7.77
CA ARG A 50 -2.58 4.25 -8.19
C ARG A 50 -1.16 4.36 -8.73
N ILE A 51 -0.35 3.33 -8.53
CA ILE A 51 1.00 3.26 -9.09
C ILE A 51 0.94 2.74 -10.52
N VAL A 52 1.57 3.46 -11.45
CA VAL A 52 1.51 3.15 -12.89
C VAL A 52 2.86 2.81 -13.52
N ALA A 53 3.96 3.28 -12.95
CA ALA A 53 5.31 3.02 -13.43
C ALA A 53 6.34 3.26 -12.32
N ALA A 54 7.52 2.65 -12.45
CA ALA A 54 8.67 2.96 -11.61
C ALA A 54 10.00 2.76 -12.36
N ALA A 55 11.01 3.58 -12.06
CA ALA A 55 12.31 3.55 -12.72
C ALA A 55 13.44 3.99 -11.77
N HIS A 56 14.69 3.73 -12.17
CA HIS A 56 15.87 4.26 -11.47
C HIS A 56 16.45 5.50 -12.16
N ARG A 57 15.97 5.82 -13.36
CA ARG A 57 16.42 6.97 -14.16
C ARG A 57 15.23 7.69 -14.79
N LEU A 58 15.40 8.98 -15.04
CA LEU A 58 14.41 9.82 -15.75
C LEU A 58 14.73 9.94 -17.24
N ASP A 59 15.31 8.90 -17.85
CA ASP A 59 15.59 8.88 -19.29
C ASP A 59 14.40 8.37 -20.11
N HIS A 60 13.33 7.91 -19.45
CA HIS A 60 12.13 7.33 -20.06
C HIS A 60 12.39 6.07 -20.91
N THR A 61 13.50 5.38 -20.65
CA THR A 61 13.93 4.19 -21.41
C THR A 61 13.86 2.90 -20.61
N GLU A 62 13.43 2.93 -19.35
CA GLU A 62 13.55 1.79 -18.45
C GLU A 62 12.71 0.61 -18.93
N LEU A 63 11.43 0.84 -19.28
CA LEU A 63 10.57 -0.18 -19.86
C LEU A 63 11.12 -0.74 -21.19
N ILE A 64 11.63 0.12 -22.08
CA ILE A 64 12.24 -0.29 -23.35
C ILE A 64 13.48 -1.15 -23.10
N SER A 65 14.33 -0.75 -22.16
CA SER A 65 15.53 -1.50 -21.78
C SER A 65 15.18 -2.90 -21.24
N MET A 66 14.06 -3.03 -20.52
CA MET A 66 13.58 -4.31 -20.03
C MET A 66 13.09 -5.24 -21.14
N LEU A 67 12.52 -4.67 -22.22
CA LEU A 67 12.09 -5.41 -23.41
C LEU A 67 13.30 -5.92 -24.22
N VAL A 68 14.29 -5.06 -24.45
CA VAL A 68 15.54 -5.42 -25.16
C VAL A 68 16.30 -6.51 -24.39
N LYS A 69 16.47 -6.35 -23.06
CA LYS A 69 17.13 -7.34 -22.21
C LYS A 69 16.48 -8.73 -22.23
N ARG A 70 15.19 -8.81 -22.57
CA ARG A 70 14.43 -10.06 -22.67
C ARG A 70 14.36 -10.61 -24.10
N ASN A 71 15.01 -9.96 -25.06
CA ASN A 71 14.94 -10.27 -26.49
C ASN A 71 13.51 -10.26 -27.05
N TRP A 72 12.63 -9.42 -26.50
CA TRP A 72 11.26 -9.26 -27.01
C TRP A 72 11.14 -8.21 -28.11
N ILE A 73 12.11 -7.30 -28.19
CA ILE A 73 12.28 -6.34 -29.28
C ILE A 73 13.77 -6.25 -29.63
N GLU A 74 14.08 -5.89 -30.87
CA GLU A 74 15.44 -5.64 -31.32
C GLU A 74 15.93 -4.23 -30.91
N ALA A 75 17.24 -4.03 -30.86
CA ALA A 75 17.86 -2.75 -30.52
C ALA A 75 17.56 -1.65 -31.56
N SER A 76 17.38 -2.04 -32.83
CA SER A 76 16.92 -1.18 -33.92
C SER A 76 15.53 -0.61 -33.62
N THR A 77 14.56 -1.47 -33.33
CA THR A 77 13.18 -1.10 -32.95
C THR A 77 13.16 -0.27 -31.67
N ALA A 78 13.98 -0.61 -30.67
CA ALA A 78 14.10 0.18 -29.44
C ALA A 78 14.58 1.62 -29.71
N SER A 79 15.51 1.79 -30.64
CA SER A 79 16.01 3.11 -31.04
C SER A 79 14.94 3.94 -31.74
N GLU A 80 14.07 3.32 -32.53
CA GLU A 80 12.92 3.98 -33.17
C GLU A 80 11.87 4.40 -32.13
N LEU A 81 11.54 3.51 -31.18
CA LEU A 81 10.60 3.81 -30.10
C LEU A 81 11.11 4.94 -29.19
N ASN A 82 12.41 4.99 -28.91
CA ASN A 82 13.01 6.09 -28.14
C ASN A 82 12.94 7.44 -28.86
N LYS A 83 12.98 7.46 -30.20
CA LYS A 83 12.83 8.70 -30.99
C LYS A 83 11.38 9.18 -31.04
N GLN A 84 10.40 8.28 -30.86
CA GLN A 84 8.99 8.63 -30.77
C GLN A 84 8.68 9.20 -29.37
N HIS A 85 9.00 10.48 -29.17
CA HIS A 85 8.82 11.17 -27.88
C HIS A 85 7.35 11.34 -27.44
N ALA A 86 6.39 11.20 -28.36
CA ALA A 86 4.98 11.42 -28.09
C ALA A 86 4.16 10.17 -28.41
N LEU A 87 4.00 9.30 -27.40
CA LEU A 87 3.05 8.20 -27.48
C LEU A 87 1.65 8.71 -27.11
N ASP A 88 0.63 8.33 -27.88
CA ASP A 88 -0.76 8.67 -27.54
C ASP A 88 -1.33 7.80 -26.42
N ARG A 89 -0.74 6.62 -26.20
CA ARG A 89 -1.14 5.64 -25.18
C ARG A 89 0.08 5.01 -24.50
N PRO A 90 -0.07 4.29 -23.37
CA PRO A 90 1.03 3.58 -22.72
C PRO A 90 1.79 2.66 -23.69
N LEU A 91 3.12 2.63 -23.60
CA LEU A 91 3.98 1.84 -24.49
C LEU A 91 3.62 0.35 -24.48
N GLY A 92 3.36 -0.23 -23.30
CA GLY A 92 2.98 -1.64 -23.22
C GLY A 92 1.70 -1.96 -23.99
N MET A 93 0.66 -1.15 -23.82
CA MET A 93 -0.59 -1.26 -24.59
C MET A 93 -0.35 -1.03 -26.08
N TYR A 94 0.59 -0.15 -26.43
CA TYR A 94 0.96 0.07 -27.82
C TYR A 94 1.52 -1.18 -28.46
N LEU A 95 2.54 -1.77 -27.84
CA LEU A 95 3.19 -2.98 -28.33
C LEU A 95 2.25 -4.19 -28.32
N GLN A 96 1.34 -4.28 -27.35
CA GLN A 96 0.33 -5.34 -27.33
C GLN A 96 -0.60 -5.24 -28.54
N SER A 97 -1.08 -4.06 -28.88
CA SER A 97 -1.98 -3.91 -30.04
C SER A 97 -1.26 -4.09 -31.38
N GLN A 98 0.07 -4.02 -31.42
CA GLN A 98 0.87 -4.35 -32.60
C GLN A 98 1.23 -5.85 -32.66
N GLY A 99 0.76 -6.66 -31.70
CA GLY A 99 1.07 -8.09 -31.62
C GLY A 99 2.48 -8.42 -31.11
N VAL A 100 3.26 -7.40 -30.70
CA VAL A 100 4.63 -7.57 -30.19
C VAL A 100 4.63 -8.16 -28.78
N LEU A 101 3.63 -7.80 -27.96
CA LEU A 101 3.51 -8.29 -26.58
C LEU A 101 2.16 -8.96 -26.32
N GLN A 102 2.19 -10.02 -25.52
CA GLN A 102 1.01 -10.68 -24.95
C GLN A 102 0.63 -10.09 -23.59
N ALA A 103 -0.61 -10.35 -23.14
CA ALA A 103 -1.11 -9.84 -21.86
C ALA A 103 -0.27 -10.33 -20.66
N GLU A 104 0.21 -11.56 -20.72
CA GLU A 104 1.06 -12.20 -19.71
C GLU A 104 2.44 -11.53 -19.64
N GLN A 105 2.99 -11.15 -20.79
CA GLN A 105 4.25 -10.42 -20.89
C GLN A 105 4.11 -9.02 -20.28
N LEU A 106 2.99 -8.33 -20.50
CA LEU A 106 2.70 -7.05 -19.84
C LEU A 106 2.63 -7.18 -18.32
N LYS A 107 1.96 -8.23 -17.81
CA LYS A 107 1.93 -8.51 -16.38
C LYS A 107 3.32 -8.77 -15.81
N LEU A 108 4.16 -9.53 -16.52
CA LEU A 108 5.54 -9.80 -16.10
C LEU A 108 6.39 -8.53 -16.06
N LEU A 109 6.27 -7.66 -17.08
CA LEU A 109 6.96 -6.38 -17.11
C LEU A 109 6.50 -5.49 -15.97
N PHE A 110 5.19 -5.37 -15.75
CA PHE A 110 4.65 -4.55 -14.68
C PHE A 110 5.08 -5.06 -13.30
N HIS A 111 5.09 -6.39 -13.09
CA HIS A 111 5.59 -6.98 -11.85
C HIS A 111 7.06 -6.63 -11.62
N ALA A 112 7.93 -6.81 -12.62
CA ALA A 112 9.36 -6.53 -12.48
C ALA A 112 9.69 -5.04 -12.37
N GLN A 113 9.02 -4.19 -13.17
CA GLN A 113 9.26 -2.75 -13.22
C GLN A 113 8.67 -2.04 -12.00
N VAL A 114 7.45 -2.39 -11.61
CA VAL A 114 6.69 -1.66 -10.58
C VAL A 114 6.72 -2.41 -9.26
N LEU A 115 6.21 -3.64 -9.21
CA LEU A 115 6.00 -4.33 -7.93
C LEU A 115 7.31 -4.64 -7.22
N GLN A 116 8.26 -5.29 -7.90
CA GLN A 116 9.53 -5.65 -7.30
C GLN A 116 10.30 -4.41 -6.81
N ARG A 117 10.31 -3.34 -7.61
CA ARG A 117 11.00 -2.09 -7.25
C ARG A 117 10.36 -1.40 -6.07
N VAL A 118 9.05 -1.14 -6.13
CA VAL A 118 8.36 -0.41 -5.05
C VAL A 118 8.34 -1.22 -3.76
N CYS A 119 8.18 -2.55 -3.82
CA CYS A 119 8.26 -3.41 -2.64
C CYS A 119 9.68 -3.41 -2.04
N ALA A 120 10.73 -3.38 -2.86
CA ALA A 120 12.11 -3.29 -2.36
C ALA A 120 12.36 -2.00 -1.57
N LEU A 121 11.62 -0.91 -1.85
CA LEU A 121 11.77 0.36 -1.15
C LEU A 121 11.39 0.29 0.34
N PHE A 122 10.54 -0.66 0.74
CA PHE A 122 10.14 -0.85 2.14
C PHE A 122 11.30 -1.28 3.05
N LYS A 123 12.42 -1.75 2.48
CA LYS A 123 13.61 -2.16 3.23
C LYS A 123 14.46 -0.98 3.69
N PHE A 124 14.29 0.21 3.10
CA PHE A 124 15.10 1.37 3.45
C PHE A 124 14.53 2.04 4.70
N ARG A 125 15.35 2.11 5.75
CA ARG A 125 15.02 2.77 7.02
C ARG A 125 15.16 4.29 6.95
N ASP A 126 16.02 4.81 6.08
CA ASP A 126 16.20 6.25 5.86
C ASP A 126 16.42 6.58 4.38
N GLY A 127 16.24 7.85 4.02
CA GLY A 127 16.34 8.39 2.68
C GLY A 127 15.60 9.72 2.58
N ARG A 128 15.91 10.51 1.56
CA ARG A 128 15.14 11.72 1.24
C ARG A 128 14.03 11.36 0.28
N PHE A 129 12.87 11.99 0.41
CA PHE A 129 11.80 11.86 -0.57
C PHE A 129 11.26 13.21 -1.00
N GLN A 130 10.72 13.25 -2.22
CA GLN A 130 10.01 14.37 -2.80
C GLN A 130 8.84 13.86 -3.65
N PHE A 131 7.62 14.29 -3.36
CA PHE A 131 6.46 14.09 -4.22
C PHE A 131 6.17 15.37 -4.99
N ASP A 132 6.23 15.30 -6.32
CA ASP A 132 5.91 16.40 -7.23
C ASP A 132 4.59 16.11 -7.98
N PRO A 133 3.50 16.86 -7.72
CA PRO A 133 2.22 16.68 -8.41
C PRO A 133 2.19 17.25 -9.83
N THR A 134 3.19 18.02 -10.24
CA THR A 134 3.24 18.68 -11.57
C THR A 134 3.80 17.75 -12.65
N VAL A 135 4.53 16.70 -12.24
CA VAL A 135 5.15 15.75 -13.16
C VAL A 135 4.15 14.67 -13.55
N VAL A 136 3.80 14.65 -14.83
CA VAL A 136 2.90 13.65 -15.40
C VAL A 136 3.67 12.36 -15.72
N PRO A 137 3.11 11.17 -15.45
CA PRO A 137 3.73 9.90 -15.85
C PRO A 137 4.00 9.84 -17.35
N SER A 138 5.25 9.58 -17.73
CA SER A 138 5.60 9.35 -19.14
C SER A 138 4.98 8.05 -19.62
N LYS A 139 4.23 8.12 -20.72
CA LYS A 139 3.60 6.94 -21.34
C LYS A 139 4.62 5.93 -21.85
N ALA A 140 5.85 6.35 -22.14
CA ALA A 140 6.96 5.48 -22.54
C ALA A 140 7.34 4.49 -21.42
N GLU A 141 7.13 4.86 -20.16
CA GLU A 141 7.43 4.02 -19.00
C GLU A 141 6.25 3.16 -18.53
N MET A 142 5.09 3.26 -19.18
CA MET A 142 3.87 2.63 -18.71
C MET A 142 3.55 1.35 -19.50
N THR A 143 3.33 0.25 -18.80
CA THR A 143 2.80 -0.98 -19.42
C THR A 143 1.31 -0.86 -19.76
N GLY A 144 0.61 0.08 -19.13
CA GLY A 144 -0.86 0.23 -19.17
C GLY A 144 -1.58 -0.41 -17.98
N LEU A 145 -0.87 -1.20 -17.17
CA LEU A 145 -1.39 -1.72 -15.91
C LEU A 145 -1.19 -0.72 -14.76
N SER A 146 -1.93 -0.91 -13.68
CA SER A 146 -1.78 -0.11 -12.46
C SER A 146 -2.15 -0.93 -11.24
N ILE A 147 -1.53 -0.61 -10.10
CA ILE A 147 -1.81 -1.27 -8.83
C ILE A 147 -2.30 -0.27 -7.78
N SER A 148 -3.19 -0.73 -6.90
CA SER A 148 -3.66 0.09 -5.78
C SER A 148 -2.59 0.22 -4.72
N ILE A 149 -2.55 1.37 -4.04
CA ILE A 149 -1.58 1.60 -2.96
C ILE A 149 -1.75 0.62 -1.78
N PRO A 150 -2.97 0.33 -1.29
CA PRO A 150 -3.15 -0.67 -0.24
C PRO A 150 -2.54 -2.03 -0.60
N GLU A 151 -2.69 -2.47 -1.85
CA GLU A 151 -2.12 -3.74 -2.33
C GLU A 151 -0.59 -3.72 -2.36
N VAL A 152 0.03 -2.60 -2.77
CA VAL A 152 1.49 -2.46 -2.74
C VAL A 152 2.04 -2.40 -1.33
N ILE A 153 1.36 -1.72 -0.40
CA ILE A 153 1.77 -1.69 1.01
C ILE A 153 1.75 -3.10 1.60
N LEU A 154 0.67 -3.86 1.33
CA LEU A 154 0.54 -5.25 1.76
C LEU A 154 1.71 -6.10 1.22
N LEU A 155 1.96 -6.04 -0.10
CA LEU A 155 3.05 -6.77 -0.76
C LEU A 155 4.44 -6.37 -0.25
N GLY A 156 4.68 -5.07 -0.05
CA GLY A 156 5.94 -4.53 0.43
C GLY A 156 6.26 -4.96 1.86
N LEU A 157 5.26 -4.92 2.75
CA LEU A 157 5.43 -5.35 4.14
C LEU A 157 5.57 -6.87 4.28
N ARG A 158 5.02 -7.68 3.36
CA ARG A 158 5.24 -9.14 3.35
C ARG A 158 6.70 -9.53 3.08
N VAL A 159 7.44 -8.72 2.31
CA VAL A 159 8.86 -9.00 1.97
C VAL A 159 9.85 -8.36 2.94
N LEU A 160 9.34 -7.66 3.97
CA LEU A 160 10.16 -7.07 5.01
C LEU A 160 10.72 -8.18 5.90
N LYS A 161 12.06 -8.23 6.01
CA LYS A 161 12.75 -9.22 6.84
C LYS A 161 13.01 -8.71 8.26
N ASP A 162 13.24 -7.42 8.36
CA ASP A 162 13.66 -6.76 9.58
C ASP A 162 12.48 -5.98 10.15
N TRP A 163 11.91 -6.54 11.21
CA TRP A 163 10.74 -6.01 11.89
C TRP A 163 11.09 -5.23 13.15
N GLU A 164 12.37 -5.16 13.55
CA GLU A 164 12.81 -4.48 14.77
C GLU A 164 12.24 -3.05 14.90
N PRO A 165 12.25 -2.20 13.84
CA PRO A 165 11.74 -0.84 13.94
C PRO A 165 10.22 -0.76 14.12
N LEU A 166 9.50 -1.85 13.82
CA LEU A 166 8.05 -1.92 13.85
C LEU A 166 7.50 -2.62 15.10
N LEU A 167 8.35 -3.25 15.91
CA LEU A 167 7.93 -4.04 17.08
C LEU A 167 7.06 -3.24 18.05
N GLU A 168 7.38 -1.96 18.28
CA GLU A 168 6.60 -1.08 19.17
C GLU A 168 5.21 -0.75 18.61
N GLY A 169 5.04 -0.82 17.28
CA GLY A 169 3.79 -0.53 16.59
C GLY A 169 2.94 -1.77 16.28
N LEU A 170 3.40 -2.98 16.63
CA LEU A 170 2.63 -4.20 16.39
C LEU A 170 1.37 -4.23 17.28
N PRO A 171 0.22 -4.68 16.74
CA PRO A 171 -0.97 -4.90 17.54
C PRO A 171 -0.71 -5.86 18.70
N LYS A 172 -1.28 -5.58 19.87
CA LYS A 172 -1.03 -6.37 21.08
C LYS A 172 -1.71 -7.74 20.99
N LEU A 173 -1.07 -8.80 21.50
CA LEU A 173 -1.67 -10.15 21.51
C LEU A 173 -3.03 -10.18 22.21
N ASP A 174 -3.21 -9.40 23.28
CA ASP A 174 -4.45 -9.36 24.06
C ASP A 174 -5.46 -8.31 23.54
N SER A 175 -5.18 -7.68 22.39
CA SER A 175 -6.12 -6.82 21.67
C SER A 175 -6.97 -7.64 20.70
N ALA A 176 -8.08 -7.06 20.24
CA ALA A 176 -8.93 -7.60 19.20
C ALA A 176 -8.86 -6.73 17.93
N LEU A 177 -9.35 -7.27 16.80
CA LEU A 177 -9.37 -6.58 15.52
C LEU A 177 -10.80 -6.46 15.01
N VAL A 178 -11.20 -5.27 14.55
CA VAL A 178 -12.53 -5.02 13.99
C VAL A 178 -12.42 -4.64 12.52
N LYS A 179 -13.24 -5.26 11.67
CA LYS A 179 -13.34 -4.93 10.24
C LYS A 179 -13.85 -3.50 10.06
N LEU A 180 -13.15 -2.73 9.23
CA LEU A 180 -13.58 -1.37 8.85
C LEU A 180 -14.38 -1.36 7.54
N SER A 181 -14.25 -2.40 6.72
CA SER A 181 -15.00 -2.57 5.47
C SER A 181 -15.73 -3.91 5.47
N PRO A 182 -17.01 -3.97 5.08
CA PRO A 182 -17.70 -5.25 4.90
C PRO A 182 -17.24 -5.99 3.64
N LYS A 183 -16.64 -5.28 2.66
CA LYS A 183 -16.22 -5.84 1.38
C LYS A 183 -14.71 -5.90 1.29
N LEU A 184 -14.21 -7.10 1.01
CA LEU A 184 -12.82 -7.34 0.67
C LEU A 184 -12.61 -7.22 -0.84
N THR A 185 -11.64 -6.40 -1.25
CA THR A 185 -11.24 -6.22 -2.65
C THR A 185 -9.78 -6.58 -2.90
N LEU A 186 -9.02 -6.88 -1.84
CA LEU A 186 -7.59 -7.13 -1.88
C LEU A 186 -7.29 -8.63 -1.79
N GLN A 187 -6.20 -9.02 -2.45
CA GLN A 187 -5.66 -10.38 -2.38
C GLN A 187 -4.87 -10.56 -1.08
N LEU A 188 -5.50 -11.21 -0.10
CA LEU A 188 -4.86 -11.54 1.18
C LEU A 188 -4.14 -12.89 1.08
N ASP A 189 -3.03 -13.02 1.81
CA ASP A 189 -2.39 -14.32 2.01
C ASP A 189 -3.21 -15.18 3.00
N ILE A 190 -2.74 -16.39 3.30
CA ILE A 190 -3.46 -17.34 4.15
C ILE A 190 -3.65 -16.79 5.57
N ILE A 191 -2.63 -16.17 6.16
CA ILE A 191 -2.67 -15.66 7.54
C ILE A 191 -3.58 -14.42 7.60
N GLU A 192 -3.41 -13.51 6.65
CA GLU A 192 -4.21 -12.30 6.53
C GLU A 192 -5.69 -12.62 6.26
N ARG A 193 -5.98 -13.67 5.48
CA ARG A 193 -7.34 -14.19 5.25
C ARG A 193 -7.94 -14.70 6.55
N GLU A 194 -7.21 -15.52 7.29
CA GLU A 194 -7.70 -16.08 8.56
C GLU A 194 -7.97 -14.99 9.60
N ILE A 195 -7.04 -14.03 9.74
CA ILE A 195 -7.24 -12.85 10.60
C ILE A 195 -8.45 -12.06 10.13
N TRP A 196 -8.57 -11.81 8.82
CA TRP A 196 -9.73 -11.10 8.29
C TRP A 196 -11.02 -11.83 8.64
N ASP A 197 -11.11 -13.14 8.44
CA ASP A 197 -12.35 -13.89 8.68
C ASP A 197 -12.74 -13.87 10.17
N LEU A 198 -11.77 -14.04 11.07
CA LEU A 198 -11.96 -14.07 12.53
C LEU A 198 -12.03 -12.68 13.21
N ALA A 199 -11.65 -11.61 12.52
CA ALA A 199 -11.64 -10.25 13.07
C ALA A 199 -13.03 -9.86 13.59
N SER A 200 -13.13 -9.79 14.92
CA SER A 200 -14.27 -9.38 15.72
C SER A 200 -13.78 -8.68 16.98
N ALA A 201 -14.63 -7.85 17.61
CA ALA A 201 -14.27 -7.13 18.84
C ALA A 201 -14.10 -8.04 20.09
N THR A 202 -14.36 -9.34 19.95
CA THR A 202 -14.38 -10.32 21.05
C THR A 202 -13.25 -11.34 20.97
N ILE A 203 -12.73 -11.63 19.78
CA ILE A 203 -11.63 -12.59 19.59
C ILE A 203 -10.32 -11.82 19.58
N SER A 204 -9.42 -12.16 20.52
CA SER A 204 -8.10 -11.53 20.60
C SER A 204 -7.14 -12.08 19.53
N ILE A 205 -6.09 -11.33 19.24
CA ILE A 205 -5.01 -11.76 18.34
C ILE A 205 -4.34 -13.04 18.87
N ARG A 206 -4.17 -13.16 20.18
CA ARG A 206 -3.70 -14.38 20.86
C ARG A 206 -4.62 -15.56 20.55
N GLU A 207 -5.92 -15.36 20.66
CA GLU A 207 -6.90 -16.41 20.40
C GLU A 207 -6.91 -16.80 18.92
N ILE A 208 -6.80 -15.85 17.99
CA ILE A 208 -6.62 -16.13 16.56
C ILE A 208 -5.38 -17.01 16.35
N ALA A 209 -4.24 -16.62 16.95
CA ALA A 209 -3.01 -17.39 16.82
C ALA A 209 -3.14 -18.81 17.38
N ASN A 210 -3.78 -18.99 18.54
CA ASN A 210 -4.01 -20.30 19.15
C ASN A 210 -4.93 -21.22 18.32
N ARG A 211 -5.89 -20.64 17.58
CA ARG A 211 -6.80 -21.37 16.69
C ARG A 211 -6.16 -21.70 15.35
N SER A 212 -5.19 -20.89 14.94
CA SER A 212 -4.41 -21.08 13.72
C SER A 212 -3.22 -22.01 13.94
N ALA A 213 -2.61 -22.49 12.86
CA ALA A 213 -1.33 -23.19 12.91
C ALA A 213 -0.10 -22.25 12.85
N PHE A 214 -0.31 -20.94 12.99
CA PHE A 214 0.72 -19.92 12.80
C PHE A 214 1.32 -19.42 14.12
N SER A 215 2.56 -18.92 14.08
CA SER A 215 3.20 -18.33 15.25
C SER A 215 2.54 -16.99 15.65
N PHE A 216 2.60 -16.65 16.94
CA PHE A 216 2.13 -15.35 17.45
C PHE A 216 2.73 -14.17 16.68
N GLU A 217 4.03 -14.24 16.38
CA GLU A 217 4.74 -13.23 15.60
C GLU A 217 4.16 -13.07 14.19
N ALA A 218 3.96 -14.18 13.47
CA ALA A 218 3.43 -14.15 12.11
C ALA A 218 2.01 -13.54 12.06
N VAL A 219 1.18 -13.87 13.05
CA VAL A 219 -0.17 -13.32 13.19
C VAL A 219 -0.12 -11.83 13.55
N GLN A 220 0.75 -11.39 14.46
CA GLN A 220 0.92 -9.96 14.77
C GLN A 220 1.42 -9.15 13.57
N GLN A 221 2.38 -9.68 12.82
CA GLN A 221 2.89 -9.04 11.60
C GLN A 221 1.79 -8.93 10.54
N ALA A 222 1.00 -9.99 10.33
CA ALA A 222 -0.13 -9.96 9.41
C ALA A 222 -1.23 -8.98 9.87
N ALA A 223 -1.54 -8.96 11.18
CA ALA A 223 -2.46 -7.99 11.77
C ALA A 223 -1.97 -6.55 11.55
N PHE A 224 -0.69 -6.29 11.78
CA PHE A 224 -0.07 -4.98 11.52
C PHE A 224 -0.26 -4.56 10.06
N ARG A 225 -0.04 -5.45 9.09
CA ARG A 225 -0.27 -5.15 7.67
C ARG A 225 -1.73 -4.75 7.41
N LEU A 226 -2.69 -5.50 7.93
CA LEU A 226 -4.12 -5.23 7.76
C LEU A 226 -4.56 -3.92 8.43
N VAL A 227 -4.03 -3.61 9.61
CA VAL A 227 -4.24 -2.33 10.30
C VAL A 227 -3.65 -1.19 9.49
N THR A 228 -2.42 -1.36 8.99
CA THR A 228 -1.72 -0.34 8.19
C THR A 228 -2.55 0.05 6.98
N ILE A 229 -3.05 -0.90 6.20
CA ILE A 229 -3.87 -0.62 5.01
C ILE A 229 -5.32 -0.21 5.32
N GLY A 230 -5.70 -0.13 6.61
CA GLY A 230 -7.03 0.29 7.05
C GLY A 230 -8.13 -0.72 6.76
N LEU A 231 -7.81 -2.00 6.61
CA LEU A 231 -8.81 -3.06 6.50
C LEU A 231 -9.44 -3.36 7.86
N VAL A 232 -8.62 -3.41 8.90
CA VAL A 232 -9.06 -3.65 10.29
C VAL A 232 -8.54 -2.55 11.21
N LYS A 233 -9.11 -2.47 12.40
CA LYS A 233 -8.66 -1.59 13.48
C LYS A 233 -8.43 -2.38 14.76
N GLU A 234 -7.33 -2.10 15.44
CA GLU A 234 -7.07 -2.62 16.78
C GLU A 234 -7.99 -1.97 17.82
N VAL A 235 -8.60 -2.81 18.66
CA VAL A 235 -9.45 -2.41 19.79
C VAL A 235 -9.10 -3.22 21.02
N LEU A 236 -9.44 -2.71 22.21
CA LEU A 236 -9.42 -3.53 23.41
C LEU A 236 -10.51 -4.60 23.32
N VAL A 237 -10.21 -5.82 23.77
CA VAL A 237 -11.20 -6.91 23.81
C VAL A 237 -12.37 -6.48 24.68
N SER A 238 -13.57 -6.45 24.12
CA SER A 238 -14.78 -6.26 24.91
C SER A 238 -15.11 -7.57 25.61
N SER A 239 -14.77 -7.69 26.89
CA SER A 239 -15.18 -8.80 27.74
C SER A 239 -16.66 -8.69 28.13
N THR A 240 -17.55 -8.51 27.14
CA THR A 240 -18.99 -8.40 27.36
C THR A 240 -19.73 -9.41 26.51
N VAL A 241 -19.46 -10.70 26.74
CA VAL A 241 -20.43 -11.77 26.46
C VAL A 241 -20.35 -12.79 27.61
N ALA A 242 -20.98 -12.45 28.72
CA ALA A 242 -21.46 -13.43 29.69
C ALA A 242 -22.83 -12.95 30.18
N LYS A 243 -23.87 -13.69 29.77
CA LYS A 243 -25.32 -13.55 30.08
C LYS A 243 -26.10 -12.52 29.28
N ILE A 244 -26.63 -12.95 28.13
CA ILE A 244 -28.06 -12.77 27.81
C ILE A 244 -28.55 -14.10 27.23
N ASP A 245 -28.91 -15.01 28.12
CA ASP A 245 -30.03 -15.93 27.89
C ASP A 245 -31.08 -15.57 28.94
N SER A 246 -32.35 -15.51 28.49
CA SER A 246 -33.57 -15.23 29.25
C SER A 246 -33.78 -13.80 29.80
N VAL A 247 -34.50 -12.95 29.06
CA VAL A 247 -35.79 -12.40 29.50
C VAL A 247 -36.64 -12.15 28.25
N GLU A 248 -37.92 -12.47 28.40
CA GLU A 248 -39.00 -12.60 27.43
C GLU A 248 -39.39 -11.30 26.71
N ASN A 249 -39.99 -11.52 25.54
CA ASN A 249 -41.04 -10.74 24.90
C ASN A 249 -41.65 -9.60 25.73
N SER A 250 -41.60 -8.39 25.18
CA SER A 250 -42.79 -7.53 25.09
C SER A 250 -42.60 -6.54 23.95
N VAL A 251 -43.43 -6.72 22.94
CA VAL A 251 -43.71 -5.74 21.89
C VAL A 251 -44.52 -4.62 22.53
N GLU A 252 -44.14 -3.36 22.35
CA GLU A 252 -45.10 -2.29 22.05
C GLU A 252 -44.44 -1.01 21.52
N ASN A 253 -45.22 -0.34 20.68
CA ASN A 253 -44.85 0.69 19.72
C ASN A 253 -44.42 2.03 20.35
N SER A 254 -43.56 2.76 19.64
CA SER A 254 -43.85 4.18 19.33
C SER A 254 -43.06 4.62 18.10
N VAL A 255 -43.82 5.03 17.10
CA VAL A 255 -43.37 5.80 15.94
C VAL A 255 -43.24 7.24 16.41
N ASP A 256 -42.11 7.89 16.16
CA ASP A 256 -42.10 9.32 15.82
C ASP A 256 -40.84 9.74 15.07
N ASN A 257 -41.08 10.62 14.10
CA ASN A 257 -40.17 11.17 13.09
C ASN A 257 -38.88 11.78 13.66
N PHE A 258 -37.75 11.62 12.95
CA PHE A 258 -36.81 12.73 12.72
C PHE A 258 -35.97 12.49 11.43
N SER A 259 -35.61 13.60 10.81
CA SER A 259 -35.33 13.83 9.40
C SER A 259 -33.96 13.36 8.88
N MET A 260 -33.85 13.33 7.55
CA MET A 260 -32.63 13.17 6.75
C MET A 260 -31.46 14.07 7.21
N GLU A 261 -30.29 13.48 7.43
CA GLU A 261 -28.99 14.11 7.22
C GLU A 261 -27.98 13.06 6.72
N ALA A 262 -27.18 13.43 5.72
CA ALA A 262 -26.21 12.58 5.03
C ALA A 262 -25.07 12.15 5.98
N PRO A 263 -24.45 10.97 5.81
CA PRO A 263 -23.35 10.59 6.68
C PRO A 263 -22.10 11.41 6.36
N GLU A 264 -21.86 12.42 7.21
CA GLU A 264 -20.60 13.13 7.34
C GLU A 264 -19.45 12.13 7.56
N GLN A 265 -18.33 12.44 6.92
CA GLN A 265 -17.06 11.71 7.04
C GLN A 265 -16.58 11.75 8.49
N GLN A 266 -16.64 10.62 9.18
CA GLN A 266 -16.20 10.53 10.57
C GLN A 266 -14.66 10.49 10.72
N PRO A 267 -14.15 11.07 11.82
CA PRO A 267 -12.79 11.60 11.88
C PRO A 267 -11.73 10.56 12.27
N VAL A 268 -10.52 10.85 11.82
CA VAL A 268 -9.26 10.14 12.10
C VAL A 268 -9.14 9.75 13.58
N SER A 269 -8.80 8.49 13.83
CA SER A 269 -8.42 7.97 15.14
C SER A 269 -7.32 8.85 15.75
N ARG A 270 -7.64 9.55 16.85
CA ARG A 270 -6.70 10.38 17.64
C ARG A 270 -5.44 9.64 18.10
N PHE A 271 -5.41 8.30 18.07
CA PHE A 271 -4.22 7.51 18.36
C PHE A 271 -3.18 7.54 17.24
N PHE A 272 -3.60 7.65 15.98
CA PHE A 272 -2.69 7.73 14.83
C PHE A 272 -1.96 9.07 14.77
N LEU A 273 -2.65 10.17 15.09
CA LEU A 273 -2.04 11.51 15.16
C LEU A 273 -1.14 11.71 16.39
N LYS A 274 -1.34 10.93 17.47
CA LYS A 274 -0.55 11.07 18.70
C LYS A 274 0.91 10.64 18.50
N ASN A 275 1.14 9.61 17.69
CA ASN A 275 2.49 9.19 17.31
C ASN A 275 3.15 10.20 16.35
N LEU A 276 2.37 10.93 15.54
CA LEU A 276 2.88 11.97 14.64
C LEU A 276 3.29 13.27 15.37
N LEU A 277 2.63 13.63 16.48
CA LEU A 277 2.95 14.85 17.25
C LEU A 277 4.02 14.64 18.32
N GLY A 278 4.20 13.41 18.83
CA GLY A 278 5.28 13.10 19.79
C GLY A 278 6.66 13.28 19.17
N PHE A 279 6.81 12.94 17.89
CA PHE A 279 8.08 13.00 17.17
C PHE A 279 8.52 14.43 16.81
N LEU A 280 7.59 15.38 16.72
CA LEU A 280 7.87 16.79 16.39
C LEU A 280 8.22 17.67 17.62
N ARG A 281 8.13 17.14 18.85
CA ARG A 281 8.47 17.88 20.08
C ARG A 281 9.80 17.48 20.73
N SER A 282 10.44 16.40 20.30
CA SER A 282 11.74 15.97 20.83
C SER A 282 12.87 16.24 19.85
N LYS A 283 13.11 17.52 19.54
CA LYS A 283 14.41 18.14 19.17
C LYS A 283 14.18 19.60 18.76
N VAL A 284 14.01 20.45 19.77
CA VAL A 284 14.60 21.80 19.82
C VAL A 284 15.50 21.80 21.04
#